data_AF-I3KP59-F1
#
_entry.id   AF-I3KP59-F1
#
_cell.length_a   1.000
_cell.length_b   1.000
_cell.length_c   1.000
_cell.angle_alpha   90.00
_cell.angle_beta   90.00
_cell.angle_gamma   90.00
#
_symmetry.space_group_name_H-M   'P 1'
#
loop_
_entity.id
_entity.type
_entity.pdbx_description
1 polymer ?
#
loop_
_entity_poly.entity_id
_entity_poly.type
_entity_poly.pdbx_seq_one_letter_code
_entity_poly.pdbx_strand_id
1 'polypeptide(L)'
;MQETTFFYLNVLRETQGPKSTNYLKQQEKLPEKKNTAPFIVCKLFNNYMQVVQDFQEHFQDFRHSLIIFCYCGSINSINSRKKRHSSGSLSYKSSLPTQRRLPGPCTCPDGSTILKDHIPKDQYEELMQRRAKEFQQYKARTNSILSKLLFALPNSPLQYPIQGVIVRPLTATAIPGLRLHAEEGNSYKVLLTVSNGVLTTETPTAEATVQGSGETKLTIESSSLLVLNDLLAKVSYTSTIYHINTGDLVTFQFENYEAVFPITIQQPHVPVLYDMGTDISSQVTIVTKTFLRYKQLRVLLDSIRKFYSNIKVIIADDSLEPESITGENIQHYIMPPAQGWFAGRNLAVSQVTTKYFLWVDDDFLFSEKTKIERFVEVMEAVPELDVVGGSVQGNKFHFSILYEEGDENEGGCLYRKSGGKFHPLPSYPQCHLASGVVNFFLARTDAMQRVRFDPKLQRVAHSEFFMDGLGSLMVASCGDVTIDHQPKTAENRNPTYNKFRSPGRNDGEFKLQLHFFKNYLKCIRYG
;
A
#
# COMPACT_ATOMS: atom_id res chain seq x y z
N MET A 1 9.82 21.93 22.92
CA MET A 1 10.38 20.84 23.75
C MET A 1 9.82 20.95 25.18
N GLN A 2 8.52 20.71 25.40
CA GLN A 2 7.90 20.92 26.73
C GLN A 2 6.57 20.17 26.96
N GLU A 3 6.37 18.99 26.33
CA GLU A 3 5.13 18.19 26.50
C GLU A 3 5.38 16.79 27.12
N THR A 4 6.64 16.39 27.35
CA THR A 4 7.01 15.09 27.94
C THR A 4 6.97 15.01 29.47
N THR A 5 6.65 16.11 30.18
CA THR A 5 6.82 16.20 31.65
C THR A 5 5.51 16.08 32.45
N PHE A 6 4.34 16.25 31.83
CA PHE A 6 3.08 16.43 32.59
C PHE A 6 2.26 15.16 32.89
N PHE A 7 2.71 13.98 32.43
CA PHE A 7 1.95 12.73 32.58
C PHE A 7 2.25 11.91 33.86
N TYR A 8 3.15 12.38 34.73
CA TYR A 8 3.75 11.54 35.79
C TYR A 8 3.32 11.86 37.24
N LEU A 9 2.25 12.64 37.46
CA LEU A 9 1.93 13.19 38.80
C LEU A 9 0.50 12.97 39.34
N ASN A 10 -0.36 12.19 38.66
CA ASN A 10 -1.77 12.00 39.04
C ASN A 10 -2.18 10.53 39.31
N VAL A 11 -1.25 9.67 39.74
CA VAL A 11 -1.53 8.24 40.07
C VAL A 11 -1.17 7.88 41.52
N LEU A 12 -1.04 8.88 42.41
CA LEU A 12 -0.75 8.66 43.85
C LEU A 12 -1.56 9.61 44.76
N ARG A 13 -2.89 9.53 44.68
CA ARG A 13 -3.82 9.90 45.77
C ARG A 13 -5.16 9.17 45.57
N GLU A 14 -5.87 8.96 46.67
CA GLU A 14 -7.19 8.29 46.78
C GLU A 14 -7.22 6.76 46.58
N THR A 15 -6.69 6.03 47.58
CA THR A 15 -7.37 4.87 48.19
C THR A 15 -6.78 4.58 49.58
N GLN A 16 -7.35 5.19 50.63
CA GLN A 16 -7.15 4.72 52.02
C GLN A 16 -8.43 4.93 52.84
N GLY A 17 -8.88 3.86 53.48
CA GLY A 17 -9.96 3.89 54.47
C GLY A 17 -10.99 2.75 54.30
N PRO A 18 -11.32 1.99 55.36
CA PRO A 18 -10.57 1.73 56.60
C PRO A 18 -10.36 0.23 56.86
N LYS A 19 -9.82 -0.12 58.04
CA LYS A 19 -9.35 -1.47 58.42
C LYS A 19 -10.47 -2.36 59.00
N SER A 20 -10.34 -3.67 58.83
CA SER A 20 -10.84 -4.68 59.80
C SER A 20 -9.87 -5.87 59.90
N THR A 21 -9.93 -6.62 61.00
CA THR A 21 -8.81 -7.42 61.56
C THR A 21 -8.87 -8.93 61.32
N ASN A 22 -7.68 -9.54 61.19
CA ASN A 22 -7.23 -10.87 61.67
C ASN A 22 -8.20 -12.07 61.74
N TYR A 23 -7.76 -13.22 61.22
CA TYR A 23 -7.73 -14.49 61.98
C TYR A 23 -6.59 -15.42 61.49
N LEU A 24 -6.49 -16.66 61.98
CA LEU A 24 -5.24 -17.44 62.13
C LEU A 24 -5.24 -18.86 61.53
N LYS A 25 -4.03 -19.34 61.17
CA LYS A 25 -3.61 -20.77 61.00
C LYS A 25 -4.23 -21.53 59.79
N GLN A 26 -3.73 -22.70 59.34
CA GLN A 26 -2.77 -23.65 59.94
C GLN A 26 -1.88 -24.40 58.89
N GLN A 27 -0.94 -25.23 59.36
CA GLN A 27 0.07 -25.98 58.60
C GLN A 27 -0.36 -27.40 58.14
N GLU A 28 0.36 -27.89 57.10
CA GLU A 28 0.76 -29.29 56.84
C GLU A 28 -0.28 -30.41 56.62
N LYS A 29 -0.14 -31.12 55.48
CA LYS A 29 0.50 -32.47 55.47
C LYS A 29 0.77 -33.03 54.06
N LEU A 30 1.84 -33.84 53.99
CA LEU A 30 2.18 -34.79 52.92
C LEU A 30 2.21 -36.19 53.58
N PRO A 31 1.99 -37.30 52.85
CA PRO A 31 3.14 -37.97 52.22
C PRO A 31 2.86 -38.75 50.90
N GLU A 32 3.97 -39.23 50.35
CA GLU A 32 4.18 -40.33 49.39
C GLU A 32 3.32 -41.61 49.63
N LYS A 33 3.13 -42.58 48.71
CA LYS A 33 3.68 -42.97 47.38
C LYS A 33 2.61 -43.86 46.66
N LYS A 34 2.75 -44.62 45.55
CA LYS A 34 3.85 -45.14 44.70
C LYS A 34 3.29 -45.61 43.31
N ASN A 35 4.18 -45.97 42.37
CA ASN A 35 4.01 -46.92 41.25
C ASN A 35 2.82 -46.81 40.25
N THR A 36 3.09 -46.32 39.04
CA THR A 36 3.05 -47.10 37.77
C THR A 36 3.85 -46.38 36.68
N ALA A 37 4.19 -47.06 35.59
CA ALA A 37 5.09 -46.56 34.53
C ALA A 37 4.37 -46.49 33.14
N PRO A 38 5.02 -46.10 32.04
CA PRO A 38 5.03 -44.70 31.62
C PRO A 38 4.34 -44.46 30.26
N PHE A 39 3.55 -43.38 30.15
CA PHE A 39 3.13 -42.85 28.85
C PHE A 39 4.08 -41.75 28.39
N ILE A 40 4.95 -42.06 27.42
CA ILE A 40 5.78 -41.08 26.73
C ILE A 40 4.90 -40.36 25.69
N VAL A 41 4.59 -39.09 25.96
CA VAL A 41 3.93 -38.22 24.98
C VAL A 41 4.95 -37.78 23.94
N CYS A 42 4.92 -38.40 22.76
CA CYS A 42 5.78 -38.01 21.64
C CYS A 42 5.42 -36.60 21.13
N LYS A 43 6.33 -35.66 21.39
CA LYS A 43 6.24 -34.27 20.93
C LYS A 43 6.63 -34.20 19.45
N LEU A 44 5.64 -34.20 18.55
CA LEU A 44 5.82 -34.11 17.11
C LEU A 44 5.11 -32.88 16.53
N PHE A 45 5.87 -31.82 16.24
CA PHE A 45 5.87 -31.16 14.93
C PHE A 45 7.17 -30.34 14.78
N ASN A 46 7.66 -30.23 13.54
CA ASN A 46 9.00 -29.72 13.21
C ASN A 46 9.16 -28.22 13.58
N ASN A 47 10.31 -27.67 13.96
CA ASN A 47 11.72 -28.05 13.74
C ASN A 47 12.21 -27.87 12.29
N TYR A 48 12.04 -26.66 11.73
CA TYR A 48 12.62 -26.28 10.42
C TYR A 48 12.96 -24.78 10.28
N MET A 49 13.55 -24.16 11.33
CA MET A 49 13.99 -22.75 11.30
C MET A 49 15.22 -22.46 12.19
N GLN A 50 16.26 -23.31 12.14
CA GLN A 50 17.47 -23.15 12.97
C GLN A 50 18.78 -23.55 12.24
N VAL A 51 18.88 -23.30 10.93
CA VAL A 51 20.10 -23.58 10.12
C VAL A 51 20.39 -22.45 9.11
N VAL A 52 19.95 -21.23 9.38
CA VAL A 52 20.18 -20.04 8.51
C VAL A 52 20.62 -18.81 9.34
N GLN A 53 21.37 -19.04 10.42
CA GLN A 53 21.90 -17.97 11.28
C GLN A 53 23.41 -18.06 11.62
N ASP A 54 24.08 -19.16 11.26
CA ASP A 54 25.52 -19.39 11.54
C ASP A 54 26.42 -19.30 10.29
N PHE A 55 26.00 -18.59 9.23
CA PHE A 55 26.73 -18.53 7.96
C PHE A 55 26.86 -17.11 7.36
N GLN A 56 26.80 -16.07 8.18
CA GLN A 56 26.83 -14.68 7.70
C GLN A 56 27.65 -13.70 8.57
N GLU A 57 28.75 -14.16 9.19
CA GLU A 57 29.60 -13.30 10.05
C GLU A 57 31.12 -13.34 9.75
N HIS A 58 31.56 -13.93 8.63
CA HIS A 58 32.97 -13.86 8.19
C HIS A 58 33.09 -13.38 6.72
N PHE A 59 34.19 -12.66 6.45
CA PHE A 59 34.56 -11.93 5.22
C PHE A 59 33.91 -10.55 4.99
N GLN A 60 34.47 -9.55 5.67
CA GLN A 60 34.73 -8.25 5.03
C GLN A 60 36.10 -8.28 4.31
N ASP A 61 36.36 -7.22 3.51
CA ASP A 61 37.58 -6.92 2.77
C ASP A 61 38.10 -7.98 1.77
N PHE A 62 37.79 -7.75 0.48
CA PHE A 62 38.85 -7.39 -0.47
C PHE A 62 38.27 -6.51 -1.61
N ARG A 63 39.06 -5.56 -2.11
CA ARG A 63 38.68 -4.67 -3.24
C ARG A 63 39.24 -5.15 -4.58
N HIS A 64 38.59 -4.69 -5.64
CA HIS A 64 38.99 -4.63 -7.07
C HIS A 64 38.48 -5.71 -8.02
N SER A 65 38.33 -5.25 -9.26
CA SER A 65 37.69 -5.92 -10.39
C SER A 65 38.49 -7.11 -10.91
N LEU A 66 37.79 -8.14 -11.39
CA LEU A 66 38.36 -9.05 -12.38
C LEU A 66 37.29 -9.57 -13.36
N ILE A 67 37.53 -9.39 -14.64
CA ILE A 67 36.80 -10.04 -15.74
C ILE A 67 37.57 -11.32 -16.06
N ILE A 68 36.91 -12.48 -16.07
CA ILE A 68 37.49 -13.73 -16.57
C ILE A 68 36.52 -14.41 -17.55
N PHE A 69 37.02 -14.69 -18.75
CA PHE A 69 36.41 -15.62 -19.69
C PHE A 69 36.75 -17.06 -19.28
N CYS A 70 35.77 -17.96 -19.27
CA CYS A 70 36.04 -19.40 -19.22
C CYS A 70 36.29 -19.95 -20.64
N TYR A 71 37.55 -20.17 -20.99
CA TYR A 71 37.93 -20.95 -22.16
C TYR A 71 37.76 -22.45 -21.90
N CYS A 72 37.38 -23.22 -22.92
CA CYS A 72 37.29 -24.68 -22.84
C CYS A 72 38.62 -25.33 -23.25
N GLY A 73 39.06 -26.37 -22.53
CA GLY A 73 40.28 -27.12 -22.83
C GLY A 73 40.08 -28.62 -22.60
N SER A 74 40.50 -29.45 -23.56
CA SER A 74 40.27 -30.90 -23.56
C SER A 74 41.52 -31.68 -23.15
N ILE A 75 41.36 -32.73 -22.32
CA ILE A 75 42.36 -33.78 -22.09
C ILE A 75 41.67 -35.16 -22.20
N ASN A 76 42.40 -36.17 -22.67
CA ASN A 76 41.85 -37.44 -23.16
C ASN A 76 41.84 -38.59 -22.13
N SER A 77 40.78 -39.40 -22.22
CA SER A 77 40.77 -40.89 -22.20
C SER A 77 41.64 -41.67 -21.19
N ILE A 78 40.97 -42.37 -20.26
CA ILE A 78 41.34 -43.75 -19.87
C ILE A 78 40.06 -44.63 -19.91
N ASN A 79 40.20 -45.87 -20.39
CA ASN A 79 39.10 -46.82 -20.53
C ASN A 79 38.77 -47.59 -19.24
N SER A 80 37.48 -47.80 -18.95
CA SER A 80 37.02 -49.08 -18.39
C SER A 80 35.63 -49.43 -18.95
N ARG A 81 35.37 -50.72 -19.22
CA ARG A 81 34.14 -51.20 -19.86
C ARG A 81 33.16 -51.76 -18.82
N LYS A 82 31.90 -51.30 -18.83
CA LYS A 82 30.74 -52.13 -18.46
C LYS A 82 29.44 -51.61 -19.12
N LYS A 83 28.54 -52.55 -19.38
CA LYS A 83 27.41 -52.56 -20.33
C LYS A 83 26.56 -51.27 -20.41
N ARG A 84 26.15 -50.92 -21.64
CA ARG A 84 25.05 -49.98 -21.92
C ARG A 84 23.71 -50.53 -21.40
N HIS A 85 22.90 -49.68 -20.80
CA HIS A 85 21.45 -49.66 -21.01
C HIS A 85 21.08 -48.28 -21.58
N SER A 86 20.21 -48.24 -22.59
CA SER A 86 19.83 -47.01 -23.27
C SER A 86 18.50 -46.48 -22.73
N SER A 87 18.54 -45.66 -21.70
CA SER A 87 17.40 -44.80 -21.34
C SER A 87 17.32 -43.63 -22.32
N GLY A 88 16.28 -43.62 -23.15
CA GLY A 88 16.02 -42.51 -24.07
C GLY A 88 15.57 -41.28 -23.31
N SER A 89 16.45 -40.29 -23.14
CA SER A 89 16.08 -39.01 -22.52
C SER A 89 15.25 -38.18 -23.50
N LEU A 90 13.92 -38.32 -23.41
CA LEU A 90 12.97 -37.42 -24.08
C LEU A 90 13.03 -36.04 -23.42
N SER A 91 13.86 -35.15 -23.98
CA SER A 91 13.99 -33.78 -23.49
C SER A 91 12.74 -32.96 -23.83
N TYR A 92 11.71 -33.03 -22.98
CA TYR A 92 10.56 -32.13 -23.04
C TYR A 92 11.01 -30.68 -22.85
N LYS A 93 11.20 -29.97 -23.97
CA LYS A 93 11.37 -28.51 -23.97
C LYS A 93 10.03 -27.85 -23.65
N SER A 94 9.70 -27.82 -22.36
CA SER A 94 8.59 -27.02 -21.85
C SER A 94 8.89 -25.54 -22.10
N SER A 95 8.34 -25.00 -23.19
CA SER A 95 8.23 -23.56 -23.38
C SER A 95 7.21 -23.04 -22.37
N LEU A 96 7.69 -22.33 -21.34
CA LEU A 96 6.84 -21.67 -20.35
C LEU A 96 5.70 -20.89 -21.05
N PRO A 97 4.43 -21.02 -20.62
CA PRO A 97 3.32 -20.29 -21.21
C PRO A 97 3.63 -18.79 -21.27
N THR A 98 3.54 -18.21 -22.46
CA THR A 98 4.14 -16.91 -22.75
C THR A 98 3.59 -15.83 -21.82
N GLN A 99 4.46 -15.21 -21.03
CA GLN A 99 4.06 -14.18 -20.07
C GLN A 99 3.29 -13.08 -20.81
N ARG A 100 2.01 -12.90 -20.41
CA ARG A 100 1.13 -11.77 -20.70
C ARG A 100 1.41 -11.12 -22.06
N ARG A 101 0.69 -11.52 -23.12
CA ARG A 101 0.43 -10.59 -24.24
C ARG A 101 -0.08 -9.29 -23.60
N LEU A 102 0.70 -8.22 -23.71
CA LEU A 102 0.25 -6.90 -23.29
C LEU A 102 -1.06 -6.59 -24.03
N PRO A 103 -2.00 -5.84 -23.42
CA PRO A 103 -3.18 -5.40 -24.14
C PRO A 103 -2.76 -4.79 -25.47
N GLY A 104 -3.29 -5.32 -26.57
CA GLY A 104 -2.98 -4.82 -27.91
C GLY A 104 -3.40 -3.35 -28.04
N PRO A 105 -2.87 -2.63 -29.05
CA PRO A 105 -3.35 -1.29 -29.34
C PRO A 105 -4.87 -1.33 -29.54
N CYS A 106 -5.60 -0.50 -28.80
CA CYS A 106 -7.03 -0.34 -29.02
C CYS A 106 -7.25 0.36 -30.37
N THR A 107 -8.27 -0.09 -31.10
CA THR A 107 -8.81 0.65 -32.23
C THR A 107 -9.66 1.80 -31.72
N CYS A 108 -9.61 2.94 -32.40
CA CYS A 108 -10.60 4.01 -32.21
C CYS A 108 -11.85 3.66 -33.03
N PRO A 109 -13.05 3.55 -32.43
CA PRO A 109 -14.29 3.40 -33.19
C PRO A 109 -14.56 4.60 -34.11
N ASP A 110 -15.35 4.40 -35.16
CA ASP A 110 -15.78 5.48 -36.05
C ASP A 110 -16.49 6.60 -35.28
N GLY A 111 -16.23 7.85 -35.66
CA GLY A 111 -16.70 9.04 -34.94
C GLY A 111 -15.91 9.43 -33.69
N SER A 112 -14.85 8.69 -33.32
CA SER A 112 -14.01 9.04 -32.16
C SER A 112 -13.15 10.29 -32.39
N THR A 113 -13.17 11.22 -31.42
CA THR A 113 -12.27 12.38 -31.38
C THR A 113 -10.82 11.97 -31.10
N ILE A 114 -9.89 12.31 -32.00
CA ILE A 114 -8.48 11.95 -31.89
C ILE A 114 -7.73 12.99 -31.03
N LEU A 115 -7.66 12.73 -29.72
CA LEU A 115 -7.19 13.70 -28.71
C LEU A 115 -5.79 14.31 -28.95
N LYS A 116 -4.88 13.61 -29.65
CA LYS A 116 -3.56 14.16 -29.99
C LYS A 116 -3.63 15.38 -30.92
N ASP A 117 -4.67 15.47 -31.76
CA ASP A 117 -4.81 16.51 -32.78
C ASP A 117 -5.35 17.83 -32.19
N HIS A 118 -5.72 17.83 -30.90
CA HIS A 118 -6.07 19.00 -30.10
C HIS A 118 -4.90 19.58 -29.28
N ILE A 119 -3.70 19.01 -29.40
CA ILE A 119 -2.49 19.49 -28.70
C ILE A 119 -1.70 20.44 -29.63
N PRO A 120 -1.22 21.61 -29.14
CA PRO A 120 -0.33 22.48 -29.91
C PRO A 120 0.93 21.74 -30.37
N LYS A 121 1.28 21.86 -31.65
CA LYS A 121 2.37 21.08 -32.28
C LYS A 121 3.74 21.35 -31.67
N ASP A 122 3.94 22.57 -31.19
CA ASP A 122 5.09 23.06 -30.43
C ASP A 122 5.25 22.39 -29.06
N GLN A 123 4.15 21.95 -28.44
CA GLN A 123 4.13 21.35 -27.09
C GLN A 123 4.03 19.82 -27.10
N TYR A 124 3.68 19.22 -28.25
CA TYR A 124 3.28 17.82 -28.35
C TYR A 124 4.35 16.83 -27.87
N GLU A 125 5.60 16.98 -28.32
CA GLU A 125 6.68 16.02 -27.98
C GLU A 125 7.04 16.06 -26.50
N GLU A 126 7.18 17.25 -25.91
CA GLU A 126 7.45 17.38 -24.47
C GLU A 126 6.28 16.85 -23.63
N LEU A 127 5.04 17.19 -23.99
CA LEU A 127 3.85 16.69 -23.29
C LEU A 127 3.78 15.16 -23.37
N MET A 128 4.11 14.57 -24.52
CA MET A 128 4.16 13.11 -24.69
C MET A 128 5.26 12.46 -23.83
N GLN A 129 6.43 13.09 -23.69
CA GLN A 129 7.47 12.62 -22.77
C GLN A 129 7.04 12.70 -21.30
N ARG A 130 6.50 13.84 -20.85
CA ARG A 130 6.01 14.01 -19.46
C ARG A 130 4.86 13.03 -19.15
N ARG A 131 3.89 12.91 -20.07
CA ARG A 131 2.77 11.94 -20.00
C ARG A 131 3.26 10.49 -19.92
N ALA A 132 4.30 10.12 -20.69
CA ALA A 132 4.87 8.79 -20.65
C ALA A 132 5.55 8.49 -19.31
N LYS A 133 6.33 9.45 -18.77
CA LYS A 133 6.97 9.34 -17.44
C LYS A 133 5.93 9.19 -16.33
N GLU A 134 4.93 10.06 -16.29
CA GLU A 134 3.85 10.02 -15.28
C GLU A 134 3.06 8.69 -15.36
N PHE A 135 2.78 8.19 -16.57
CA PHE A 135 2.10 6.90 -16.73
C PHE A 135 2.97 5.69 -16.31
N GLN A 136 4.29 5.79 -16.42
CA GLN A 136 5.21 4.77 -15.87
C GLN A 136 5.20 4.79 -14.34
N GLN A 137 5.21 5.95 -13.69
CA GLN A 137 5.09 6.07 -12.23
C GLN A 137 3.72 5.62 -11.71
N TYR A 138 2.62 5.99 -12.40
CA TYR A 138 1.28 5.47 -12.12
C TYR A 138 1.28 3.94 -12.13
N LYS A 139 1.84 3.33 -13.19
CA LYS A 139 2.00 1.88 -13.31
C LYS A 139 2.87 1.28 -12.21
N ALA A 140 3.93 1.95 -11.77
CA ALA A 140 4.76 1.47 -10.67
C ALA A 140 3.97 1.43 -9.36
N ARG A 141 3.11 2.43 -9.08
CA ARG A 141 2.24 2.44 -7.89
C ARG A 141 1.09 1.42 -7.96
N THR A 142 0.48 1.21 -9.13
CA THR A 142 -0.77 0.41 -9.22
C THR A 142 -0.59 -1.06 -9.58
N ASN A 143 0.55 -1.47 -10.15
CA ASN A 143 0.77 -2.87 -10.56
C ASN A 143 1.35 -3.70 -9.40
N SER A 144 0.48 -4.24 -8.53
CA SER A 144 0.89 -5.23 -7.53
C SER A 144 1.57 -6.44 -8.19
N ILE A 145 2.61 -6.98 -7.55
CA ILE A 145 3.28 -8.22 -7.95
C ILE A 145 2.30 -9.42 -8.02
N LEU A 146 1.20 -9.37 -7.25
CA LEU A 146 0.13 -10.37 -7.24
C LEU A 146 -0.72 -10.36 -8.53
N SER A 147 -0.64 -9.30 -9.35
CA SER A 147 -1.26 -9.26 -10.68
C SER A 147 -0.47 -10.02 -11.75
N LYS A 148 0.72 -10.55 -11.41
CA LYS A 148 1.56 -11.32 -12.33
C LYS A 148 0.98 -12.73 -12.52
N LEU A 149 0.80 -13.12 -13.78
CA LEU A 149 0.44 -14.49 -14.16
C LEU A 149 1.51 -15.48 -13.69
N LEU A 150 1.09 -16.48 -12.92
CA LEU A 150 1.88 -17.63 -12.48
C LEU A 150 1.08 -18.92 -12.78
N PHE A 151 1.77 -19.99 -13.15
CA PHE A 151 1.16 -21.25 -13.58
C PHE A 151 1.64 -22.44 -12.74
N ALA A 152 0.75 -23.38 -12.48
CA ALA A 152 1.12 -24.72 -12.04
C ALA A 152 1.84 -25.42 -13.19
N LEU A 153 3.10 -25.81 -12.95
CA LEU A 153 3.85 -26.70 -13.84
C LEU A 153 3.47 -28.17 -13.52
N PRO A 154 3.69 -29.13 -14.45
CA PRO A 154 3.11 -30.47 -14.36
C PRO A 154 3.77 -31.41 -13.33
N ASN A 155 3.66 -31.03 -12.04
CA ASN A 155 3.74 -31.93 -10.89
C ASN A 155 2.36 -32.55 -10.56
N SER A 156 1.34 -32.12 -11.30
CA SER A 156 -0.03 -32.65 -11.42
C SER A 156 -0.31 -32.77 -12.92
N PRO A 157 -1.17 -33.71 -13.39
CA PRO A 157 -1.59 -33.71 -14.79
C PRO A 157 -2.32 -32.42 -15.19
N LEU A 158 -2.85 -31.66 -14.23
CA LEU A 158 -3.50 -30.37 -14.46
C LEU A 158 -2.49 -29.22 -14.48
N GLN A 159 -2.33 -28.56 -15.62
CA GLN A 159 -1.67 -27.27 -15.77
C GLN A 159 -2.73 -26.16 -15.80
N TYR A 160 -2.57 -25.14 -14.97
CA TYR A 160 -3.55 -24.06 -14.79
C TYR A 160 -2.85 -22.80 -14.23
N PRO A 161 -3.45 -21.60 -14.37
CA PRO A 161 -2.92 -20.40 -13.73
C PRO A 161 -3.25 -20.40 -12.22
N ILE A 162 -2.25 -20.26 -11.36
CA ILE A 162 -2.42 -20.18 -9.90
C ILE A 162 -2.79 -18.75 -9.47
N GLN A 163 -2.31 -17.74 -10.19
CA GLN A 163 -2.43 -16.33 -9.83
C GLN A 163 -2.45 -15.45 -11.10
N GLY A 164 -3.07 -14.28 -11.01
CA GLY A 164 -2.92 -13.20 -11.99
C GLY A 164 -3.84 -13.26 -13.21
N VAL A 165 -4.86 -14.13 -13.22
CA VAL A 165 -5.92 -14.07 -14.22
C VAL A 165 -6.85 -12.92 -13.86
N ILE A 166 -6.77 -11.83 -14.63
CA ILE A 166 -7.64 -10.66 -14.47
C ILE A 166 -8.52 -10.54 -15.73
N VAL A 167 -9.84 -10.60 -15.54
CA VAL A 167 -10.85 -10.48 -16.59
C VAL A 167 -11.65 -9.20 -16.41
N ARG A 168 -12.17 -8.64 -17.51
CA ARG A 168 -13.10 -7.51 -17.45
C ARG A 168 -14.53 -8.03 -17.18
N PRO A 169 -15.36 -7.32 -16.40
CA PRO A 169 -16.75 -7.69 -16.21
C PRO A 169 -17.50 -7.86 -17.55
N LEU A 170 -18.40 -8.84 -17.62
CA LEU A 170 -19.25 -9.14 -18.78
C LEU A 170 -18.48 -9.36 -20.10
N THR A 171 -17.17 -9.63 -20.05
CA THR A 171 -16.29 -9.70 -21.23
C THR A 171 -15.62 -11.06 -21.35
N ALA A 172 -15.93 -11.80 -22.41
CA ALA A 172 -15.28 -13.07 -22.72
C ALA A 172 -13.75 -12.91 -22.80
N THR A 173 -13.05 -13.64 -21.94
CA THR A 173 -11.59 -13.57 -21.78
C THR A 173 -11.02 -14.99 -21.67
N ALA A 174 -10.09 -15.35 -22.55
CA ALA A 174 -9.43 -16.66 -22.52
C ALA A 174 -8.68 -16.91 -21.20
N ILE A 175 -8.86 -18.09 -20.60
CA ILE A 175 -8.17 -18.51 -19.39
C ILE A 175 -6.76 -19.02 -19.80
N PRO A 176 -5.68 -18.31 -19.46
CA PRO A 176 -4.36 -18.65 -19.98
C PRO A 176 -3.81 -19.92 -19.31
N GLY A 177 -3.16 -20.77 -20.10
CA GLY A 177 -2.31 -21.85 -19.58
C GLY A 177 -3.04 -23.09 -19.05
N LEU A 178 -4.34 -23.25 -19.32
CA LEU A 178 -5.03 -24.53 -19.12
C LEU A 178 -4.42 -25.61 -20.02
N ARG A 179 -4.06 -26.76 -19.44
CA ARG A 179 -3.57 -27.94 -20.18
C ARG A 179 -3.70 -29.22 -19.35
N LEU A 180 -3.93 -30.35 -20.01
CA LEU A 180 -3.78 -31.69 -19.47
C LEU A 180 -2.46 -32.32 -19.92
N HIS A 181 -1.70 -32.87 -18.97
CA HIS A 181 -0.49 -33.67 -19.16
C HIS A 181 -0.73 -35.07 -18.58
N ALA A 182 -1.28 -35.97 -19.39
CA ALA A 182 -1.55 -37.36 -19.03
C ALA A 182 -0.74 -38.33 -19.91
N GLU A 183 -0.61 -39.58 -19.46
CA GLU A 183 -0.03 -40.68 -20.27
C GLU A 183 -1.01 -41.11 -21.38
N GLU A 184 -0.56 -41.96 -22.31
CA GLU A 184 -1.39 -42.42 -23.43
C GLU A 184 -2.59 -43.26 -22.95
N GLY A 185 -3.81 -42.81 -23.25
CA GLY A 185 -5.07 -43.44 -22.88
C GLY A 185 -6.17 -43.28 -23.94
N ASN A 186 -7.25 -44.06 -23.78
CA ASN A 186 -8.30 -44.23 -24.81
C ASN A 186 -9.32 -43.08 -24.89
N SER A 187 -9.54 -42.36 -23.80
CA SER A 187 -10.36 -41.14 -23.72
C SER A 187 -9.85 -40.27 -22.58
N TYR A 188 -9.81 -38.96 -22.79
CA TYR A 188 -9.50 -37.96 -21.78
C TYR A 188 -10.72 -37.09 -21.55
N LYS A 189 -11.20 -37.01 -20.31
CA LYS A 189 -12.37 -36.22 -19.93
C LYS A 189 -12.00 -35.22 -18.84
N VAL A 190 -12.20 -33.94 -19.11
CA VAL A 190 -12.00 -32.85 -18.15
C VAL A 190 -13.29 -32.10 -17.87
N LEU A 191 -13.44 -31.62 -16.64
CA LEU A 191 -14.52 -30.76 -16.20
C LEU A 191 -13.94 -29.45 -15.66
N LEU A 192 -14.51 -28.32 -16.09
CA LEU A 192 -14.30 -27.01 -15.48
C LEU A 192 -15.63 -26.51 -14.90
N THR A 193 -15.61 -25.96 -13.69
CA THR A 193 -16.78 -25.39 -13.00
C THR A 193 -16.45 -24.01 -12.43
N VAL A 194 -17.41 -23.08 -12.49
CA VAL A 194 -17.33 -21.70 -11.96
C VAL A 194 -18.63 -21.30 -11.24
N SER A 195 -18.60 -20.20 -10.47
CA SER A 195 -19.74 -19.77 -9.64
C SER A 195 -20.41 -18.47 -10.12
N ASN A 196 -19.63 -17.50 -10.62
CA ASN A 196 -20.05 -16.11 -10.90
C ASN A 196 -20.02 -15.77 -12.41
N GLY A 197 -19.88 -16.77 -13.26
CA GLY A 197 -19.74 -16.61 -14.71
C GLY A 197 -20.07 -17.87 -15.50
N VAL A 198 -19.81 -17.81 -16.80
CA VAL A 198 -19.98 -18.91 -17.75
C VAL A 198 -18.67 -19.21 -18.47
N LEU A 199 -18.51 -20.48 -18.84
CA LEU A 199 -17.36 -21.00 -19.57
C LEU A 199 -17.76 -21.32 -21.01
N THR A 200 -16.90 -20.95 -21.95
CA THR A 200 -17.11 -21.15 -23.39
C THR A 200 -15.83 -21.69 -24.02
N THR A 201 -15.94 -22.46 -25.10
CA THR A 201 -14.80 -22.79 -25.98
C THR A 201 -15.29 -22.93 -27.42
N GLU A 202 -14.36 -23.10 -28.38
CA GLU A 202 -14.69 -23.28 -29.79
C GLU A 202 -15.53 -24.54 -30.05
N THR A 203 -16.24 -24.55 -31.18
CA THR A 203 -17.03 -25.70 -31.63
C THR A 203 -16.10 -26.90 -31.88
N PRO A 204 -16.35 -28.08 -31.29
CA PRO A 204 -15.44 -29.20 -31.41
C PRO A 204 -15.40 -29.78 -32.84
N THR A 205 -14.22 -30.26 -33.23
CA THR A 205 -14.04 -31.23 -34.31
C THR A 205 -14.72 -32.56 -33.97
N ALA A 206 -15.00 -33.41 -34.97
CA ALA A 206 -15.65 -34.71 -34.79
C ALA A 206 -14.92 -35.69 -33.83
N GLU A 207 -13.64 -35.43 -33.53
CA GLU A 207 -12.80 -36.16 -32.57
C GLU A 207 -13.02 -35.74 -31.09
N ALA A 208 -13.92 -34.79 -30.81
CA ALA A 208 -14.17 -34.28 -29.46
C ALA A 208 -15.65 -34.00 -29.19
N THR A 209 -16.03 -34.08 -27.91
CA THR A 209 -17.35 -33.71 -27.37
C THR A 209 -17.18 -32.57 -26.37
N VAL A 210 -18.01 -31.53 -26.51
CA VAL A 210 -18.08 -30.39 -25.59
C VAL A 210 -19.51 -30.26 -25.08
N GLN A 211 -19.68 -30.14 -23.76
CA GLN A 211 -20.99 -30.00 -23.10
C GLN A 211 -20.96 -28.83 -22.11
N GLY A 212 -22.04 -28.04 -22.07
CA GLY A 212 -22.16 -26.87 -21.19
C GLY A 212 -21.36 -25.63 -21.63
N SER A 213 -21.05 -25.49 -22.92
CA SER A 213 -20.50 -24.24 -23.45
C SER A 213 -21.55 -23.13 -23.38
N GLY A 214 -21.28 -22.08 -22.61
CA GLY A 214 -22.24 -21.05 -22.22
C GLY A 214 -22.87 -21.26 -20.84
N GLU A 215 -22.47 -22.29 -20.10
CA GLU A 215 -22.97 -22.60 -18.75
C GLU A 215 -21.88 -22.43 -17.67
N THR A 216 -22.23 -22.64 -16.40
CA THR A 216 -21.30 -22.62 -15.26
C THR A 216 -20.40 -23.86 -15.20
N LYS A 217 -20.67 -24.89 -16.01
CA LYS A 217 -19.94 -26.16 -16.08
C LYS A 217 -19.60 -26.51 -17.52
N LEU A 218 -18.32 -26.64 -17.84
CA LEU A 218 -17.84 -27.01 -19.16
C LEU A 218 -17.14 -28.37 -19.11
N THR A 219 -17.69 -29.37 -19.78
CA THR A 219 -17.06 -30.69 -19.96
C THR A 219 -16.45 -30.77 -21.35
N ILE A 220 -15.20 -31.22 -21.45
CA ILE A 220 -14.51 -31.49 -22.71
C ILE A 220 -14.01 -32.93 -22.68
N GLU A 221 -14.32 -33.71 -23.71
CA GLU A 221 -13.90 -35.11 -23.84
C GLU A 221 -13.38 -35.42 -25.25
N SER A 222 -12.25 -36.13 -25.35
CA SER A 222 -11.68 -36.58 -26.63
C SER A 222 -10.73 -37.76 -26.42
N SER A 223 -10.59 -38.63 -27.42
CA SER A 223 -9.53 -39.64 -27.49
C SER A 223 -8.15 -39.06 -27.83
N SER A 224 -8.07 -37.79 -28.26
CA SER A 224 -6.83 -37.13 -28.64
C SER A 224 -6.43 -36.06 -27.62
N LEU A 225 -5.34 -36.31 -26.88
CA LEU A 225 -4.76 -35.35 -25.94
C LEU A 225 -4.29 -34.05 -26.62
N LEU A 226 -4.06 -34.08 -27.94
CA LEU A 226 -3.76 -32.87 -28.72
C LEU A 226 -5.03 -32.03 -28.94
N VAL A 227 -6.14 -32.65 -29.36
CA VAL A 227 -7.42 -31.96 -29.61
C VAL A 227 -8.01 -31.41 -28.30
N LEU A 228 -7.99 -32.19 -27.21
CA LEU A 228 -8.44 -31.71 -25.90
C LEU A 228 -7.60 -30.52 -25.40
N ASN A 229 -6.28 -30.52 -25.65
CA ASN A 229 -5.41 -29.41 -25.25
C ASN A 229 -5.56 -28.15 -26.12
N ASP A 230 -5.90 -28.28 -27.41
CA ASP A 230 -6.28 -27.15 -28.24
C ASP A 230 -7.58 -26.51 -27.73
N LEU A 231 -8.61 -27.32 -27.47
CA LEU A 231 -9.88 -26.86 -26.91
C LEU A 231 -9.72 -26.24 -25.50
N LEU A 232 -8.84 -26.78 -24.65
CA LEU A 232 -8.50 -26.18 -23.34
C LEU A 232 -7.83 -24.82 -23.49
N ALA A 233 -6.90 -24.65 -24.44
CA ALA A 233 -6.20 -23.38 -24.68
C ALA A 233 -7.13 -22.26 -25.19
N LYS A 234 -8.34 -22.63 -25.63
CA LYS A 234 -9.39 -21.73 -26.14
C LYS A 234 -10.49 -21.42 -25.12
N VAL A 235 -10.52 -22.12 -23.96
CA VAL A 235 -11.55 -21.91 -22.92
C VAL A 235 -11.53 -20.45 -22.45
N SER A 236 -12.69 -19.81 -22.53
CA SER A 236 -12.90 -18.40 -22.21
C SER A 236 -13.98 -18.23 -21.15
N TYR A 237 -13.67 -17.42 -20.15
CA TYR A 237 -14.55 -17.05 -19.05
C TYR A 237 -15.27 -15.73 -19.33
N THR A 238 -16.55 -15.65 -18.96
CA THR A 238 -17.34 -14.39 -18.96
C THR A 238 -18.10 -14.29 -17.64
N SER A 239 -17.97 -13.21 -16.87
CA SER A 239 -18.82 -13.04 -15.67
C SER A 239 -20.27 -12.79 -16.09
N THR A 240 -21.24 -13.32 -15.33
CA THR A 240 -22.68 -13.08 -15.57
C THR A 240 -23.16 -11.78 -14.91
N ILE A 241 -22.45 -11.32 -13.88
CA ILE A 241 -22.70 -10.05 -13.19
C ILE A 241 -21.66 -8.99 -13.56
N TYR A 242 -22.07 -7.72 -13.49
CA TYR A 242 -21.15 -6.59 -13.41
C TYR A 242 -20.79 -6.33 -11.95
N HIS A 243 -19.50 -6.33 -11.62
CA HIS A 243 -18.98 -5.83 -10.35
C HIS A 243 -17.62 -5.19 -10.58
N ILE A 244 -17.30 -4.12 -9.84
CA ILE A 244 -16.09 -3.32 -10.10
C ILE A 244 -14.79 -4.05 -9.74
N ASN A 245 -14.82 -4.88 -8.69
CA ASN A 245 -13.71 -5.71 -8.24
C ASN A 245 -14.28 -6.88 -7.42
N THR A 246 -14.21 -8.11 -7.94
CA THR A 246 -14.62 -9.34 -7.25
C THR A 246 -13.80 -10.53 -7.80
N GLY A 247 -14.15 -11.76 -7.44
CA GLY A 247 -13.53 -12.96 -8.00
C GLY A 247 -14.52 -14.07 -8.32
N ASP A 248 -13.99 -15.10 -8.94
CA ASP A 248 -14.60 -16.41 -9.13
C ASP A 248 -13.55 -17.48 -8.87
N LEU A 249 -13.98 -18.69 -8.52
CA LEU A 249 -13.11 -19.85 -8.37
C LEU A 249 -13.40 -20.83 -9.49
N VAL A 250 -12.38 -21.15 -10.29
CA VAL A 250 -12.44 -22.20 -11.29
C VAL A 250 -11.97 -23.50 -10.65
N THR A 251 -12.86 -24.47 -10.56
CA THR A 251 -12.50 -25.87 -10.28
C THR A 251 -12.24 -26.56 -11.60
N PHE A 252 -11.04 -27.12 -11.78
CA PHE A 252 -10.60 -27.89 -12.95
C PHE A 252 -10.29 -29.32 -12.49
N GLN A 253 -10.89 -30.32 -13.15
CA GLN A 253 -10.85 -31.72 -12.74
C GLN A 253 -10.47 -32.64 -13.92
N PHE A 254 -9.72 -33.69 -13.60
CA PHE A 254 -9.42 -34.84 -14.45
C PHE A 254 -9.30 -36.08 -13.57
N GLU A 255 -10.09 -37.13 -13.83
CA GLU A 255 -10.14 -38.35 -13.00
C GLU A 255 -10.33 -38.05 -11.50
N ASN A 256 -9.32 -38.32 -10.66
CA ASN A 256 -9.28 -38.02 -9.23
C ASN A 256 -8.43 -36.77 -8.88
N TYR A 257 -7.91 -36.06 -9.88
CA TYR A 257 -7.14 -34.83 -9.72
C TYR A 257 -8.08 -33.63 -9.78
N GLU A 258 -7.97 -32.75 -8.79
CA GLU A 258 -8.66 -31.47 -8.74
C GLU A 258 -7.65 -30.33 -8.56
N ALA A 259 -7.91 -29.21 -9.22
CA ALA A 259 -7.25 -27.94 -9.03
C ALA A 259 -8.31 -26.84 -8.87
N VAL A 260 -8.13 -25.95 -7.90
CA VAL A 260 -8.97 -24.77 -7.72
C VAL A 260 -8.09 -23.53 -7.85
N PHE A 261 -8.49 -22.57 -8.69
CA PHE A 261 -7.73 -21.34 -8.90
C PHE A 261 -8.62 -20.09 -9.06
N PRO A 262 -8.14 -18.91 -8.64
CA PRO A 262 -8.92 -17.67 -8.71
C PRO A 262 -8.87 -17.01 -10.07
N ILE A 263 -10.01 -16.49 -10.51
CA ILE A 263 -10.11 -15.43 -11.52
C ILE A 263 -10.52 -14.13 -10.82
N THR A 264 -9.78 -13.05 -11.03
CA THR A 264 -10.15 -11.72 -10.56
C THR A 264 -10.98 -11.00 -11.62
N ILE A 265 -12.21 -10.63 -11.28
CA ILE A 265 -13.11 -9.85 -12.14
C ILE A 265 -12.94 -8.38 -11.76
N GLN A 266 -12.30 -7.59 -12.60
CA GLN A 266 -11.92 -6.21 -12.27
C GLN A 266 -12.19 -5.26 -13.44
N GLN A 267 -12.90 -4.18 -13.15
CA GLN A 267 -13.06 -3.07 -14.08
C GLN A 267 -11.72 -2.31 -14.22
N PRO A 268 -11.14 -2.17 -15.42
CA PRO A 268 -9.88 -1.43 -15.58
C PRO A 268 -10.02 0.04 -15.19
N HIS A 269 -9.12 0.51 -14.33
CA HIS A 269 -9.07 1.92 -13.95
C HIS A 269 -8.60 2.81 -15.11
N VAL A 270 -9.32 3.89 -15.37
CA VAL A 270 -8.83 4.99 -16.22
C VAL A 270 -7.75 5.75 -15.42
N PRO A 271 -6.53 5.90 -15.94
CA PRO A 271 -5.45 6.55 -15.21
C PRO A 271 -5.68 8.07 -15.14
N VAL A 272 -5.71 8.61 -13.92
CA VAL A 272 -5.58 10.05 -13.68
C VAL A 272 -4.09 10.36 -13.54
N LEU A 273 -3.58 11.21 -14.42
CA LEU A 273 -2.17 11.60 -14.52
C LEU A 273 -2.06 13.11 -14.29
N TYR A 274 -1.03 13.55 -13.58
CA TYR A 274 -0.72 14.96 -13.40
C TYR A 274 0.36 15.38 -14.40
N ASP A 275 0.15 16.46 -15.17
CA ASP A 275 1.30 17.09 -15.83
C ASP A 275 2.10 17.87 -14.78
N MET A 276 3.29 17.36 -14.49
CA MET A 276 4.22 17.94 -13.51
C MET A 276 4.89 19.22 -14.03
N GLY A 277 4.81 19.54 -15.32
CA GLY A 277 5.53 20.66 -15.91
C GLY A 277 7.04 20.50 -15.76
N THR A 278 7.73 21.59 -15.41
CA THR A 278 9.20 21.62 -15.28
C THR A 278 9.71 22.33 -14.02
N ASP A 279 8.92 23.21 -13.40
CA ASP A 279 9.31 23.99 -12.23
C ASP A 279 8.64 23.46 -10.94
N ILE A 280 9.06 23.92 -9.76
CA ILE A 280 8.52 23.39 -8.50
C ILE A 280 7.06 23.83 -8.24
N SER A 281 6.61 24.93 -8.86
CA SER A 281 5.28 25.51 -8.67
C SER A 281 4.19 24.76 -9.44
N SER A 282 4.51 24.14 -10.58
CA SER A 282 3.62 23.19 -11.26
C SER A 282 3.50 21.84 -10.52
N GLN A 283 4.48 21.50 -9.69
CA GLN A 283 4.57 20.22 -8.97
C GLN A 283 3.95 20.26 -7.57
N VAL A 284 4.05 21.41 -6.88
CA VAL A 284 3.69 21.56 -5.47
C VAL A 284 2.88 22.84 -5.20
N THR A 285 1.76 22.68 -4.53
CA THR A 285 1.04 23.77 -3.86
C THR A 285 1.39 23.79 -2.37
N ILE A 286 1.69 24.95 -1.78
CA ILE A 286 1.81 25.07 -0.33
C ILE A 286 0.40 25.24 0.26
N VAL A 287 0.11 24.49 1.33
CA VAL A 287 -1.20 24.44 1.97
C VAL A 287 -1.04 24.73 3.46
N THR A 288 -1.83 25.68 3.97
CA THR A 288 -1.88 26.03 5.39
C THR A 288 -3.31 26.32 5.85
N LYS A 289 -3.47 26.38 7.17
CA LYS A 289 -4.75 26.69 7.81
C LYS A 289 -4.50 27.59 9.02
N THR A 290 -5.15 28.75 9.04
CA THR A 290 -5.04 29.73 10.11
C THR A 290 -6.26 29.71 11.04
N PHE A 291 -6.12 30.38 12.19
CA PHE A 291 -7.20 30.76 13.09
C PHE A 291 -6.67 31.86 14.02
N LEU A 292 -7.13 33.11 13.88
CA LEU A 292 -6.76 34.24 14.74
C LEU A 292 -5.23 34.52 14.84
N ARG A 293 -4.44 34.08 13.86
CA ARG A 293 -2.95 34.13 13.82
C ARG A 293 -2.39 34.87 12.60
N TYR A 294 -3.05 35.96 12.18
CA TYR A 294 -2.66 36.71 10.97
C TYR A 294 -1.25 37.35 11.01
N LYS A 295 -0.72 37.65 12.20
CA LYS A 295 0.69 38.09 12.33
C LYS A 295 1.64 36.98 11.90
N GLN A 296 1.40 35.76 12.38
CA GLN A 296 2.22 34.58 12.08
C GLN A 296 2.09 34.18 10.62
N LEU A 297 0.85 34.15 10.10
CA LEU A 297 0.56 33.85 8.70
C LEU A 297 1.26 34.81 7.73
N ARG A 298 1.33 36.12 8.04
CA ARG A 298 2.09 37.09 7.22
C ARG A 298 3.58 36.76 7.21
N VAL A 299 4.19 36.54 8.38
CA VAL A 299 5.61 36.13 8.49
C VAL A 299 5.89 34.81 7.76
N LEU A 300 4.97 33.85 7.79
CA LEU A 300 5.05 32.63 6.99
C LEU A 300 5.05 32.95 5.49
N LEU A 301 4.07 33.72 5.00
CA LEU A 301 3.94 34.11 3.59
C LEU A 301 5.16 34.89 3.08
N ASP A 302 5.67 35.85 3.86
CA ASP A 302 6.90 36.59 3.54
C ASP A 302 8.11 35.65 3.43
N SER A 303 8.23 34.68 4.34
CA SER A 303 9.31 33.68 4.29
C SER A 303 9.16 32.72 3.11
N ILE A 304 7.94 32.32 2.74
CA ILE A 304 7.67 31.55 1.52
C ILE A 304 8.12 32.36 0.31
N ARG A 305 7.69 33.62 0.17
CA ARG A 305 7.98 34.46 -0.99
C ARG A 305 9.47 34.77 -1.15
N LYS A 306 10.25 34.78 -0.06
CA LYS A 306 11.72 34.90 -0.09
C LYS A 306 12.43 33.73 -0.78
N PHE A 307 11.90 32.50 -0.68
CA PHE A 307 12.54 31.30 -1.26
C PHE A 307 11.79 30.72 -2.45
N TYR A 308 10.49 30.97 -2.55
CA TYR A 308 9.54 30.46 -3.53
C TYR A 308 8.57 31.58 -3.93
N SER A 309 9.04 32.54 -4.73
CA SER A 309 8.29 33.74 -5.11
C SER A 309 6.97 33.43 -5.81
N ASN A 310 6.97 32.52 -6.79
CA ASN A 310 5.79 32.23 -7.63
C ASN A 310 4.91 31.07 -7.13
N ILE A 311 5.27 30.37 -6.04
CA ILE A 311 4.55 29.15 -5.64
C ILE A 311 3.13 29.46 -5.14
N LYS A 312 2.17 28.61 -5.55
CA LYS A 312 0.78 28.70 -5.09
C LYS A 312 0.69 28.43 -3.59
N VAL A 313 0.01 29.31 -2.86
CA VAL A 313 -0.32 29.12 -1.43
C VAL A 313 -1.84 29.11 -1.26
N ILE A 314 -2.36 28.06 -0.64
CA ILE A 314 -3.78 27.95 -0.28
C ILE A 314 -3.92 28.03 1.23
N ILE A 315 -4.79 28.94 1.67
CA ILE A 315 -5.04 29.26 3.08
C ILE A 315 -6.52 28.95 3.38
N ALA A 316 -6.79 27.96 4.23
CA ALA A 316 -8.11 27.83 4.87
C ALA A 316 -8.16 28.62 6.18
N ASP A 317 -9.28 29.27 6.46
CA ASP A 317 -9.41 30.21 7.56
C ASP A 317 -10.78 30.14 8.21
N ASP A 318 -10.85 29.72 9.48
CA ASP A 318 -12.07 29.67 10.30
C ASP A 318 -12.03 30.71 11.44
N SER A 319 -11.29 31.80 11.26
CA SER A 319 -11.22 32.90 12.24
C SER A 319 -12.60 33.48 12.55
N LEU A 320 -12.76 33.97 13.78
CA LEU A 320 -14.04 34.54 14.24
C LEU A 320 -14.42 35.80 13.46
N GLU A 321 -13.43 36.62 13.15
CA GLU A 321 -13.51 37.84 12.34
C GLU A 321 -12.38 37.79 11.31
N PRO A 322 -12.64 37.36 10.06
CA PRO A 322 -11.55 37.11 9.10
C PRO A 322 -10.91 38.38 8.53
N GLU A 323 -9.57 38.48 8.62
CA GLU A 323 -8.79 39.50 7.89
C GLU A 323 -8.59 39.05 6.43
N SER A 324 -8.83 39.93 5.45
CA SER A 324 -8.58 39.62 4.04
C SER A 324 -7.07 39.51 3.75
N ILE A 325 -6.63 38.35 3.27
CA ILE A 325 -5.25 38.11 2.82
C ILE A 325 -5.23 38.07 1.29
N THR A 326 -4.44 38.96 0.70
CA THR A 326 -4.30 39.11 -0.76
C THR A 326 -2.82 39.12 -1.17
N GLY A 327 -2.55 38.75 -2.42
CA GLY A 327 -1.21 38.71 -3.00
C GLY A 327 -1.12 37.74 -4.17
N GLU A 328 -0.03 37.82 -4.94
CA GLU A 328 0.19 36.93 -6.09
C GLU A 328 0.24 35.46 -5.66
N ASN A 329 -0.43 34.60 -6.43
CA ASN A 329 -0.52 33.16 -6.21
C ASN A 329 -1.03 32.75 -4.80
N ILE A 330 -1.79 33.61 -4.12
CA ILE A 330 -2.49 33.28 -2.87
C ILE A 330 -3.97 33.01 -3.18
N GLN A 331 -4.51 31.93 -2.60
CA GLN A 331 -5.96 31.70 -2.52
C GLN A 331 -6.37 31.57 -1.05
N HIS A 332 -7.24 32.48 -0.60
CA HIS A 332 -7.72 32.55 0.78
C HIS A 332 -9.20 32.13 0.84
N TYR A 333 -9.48 31.05 1.55
CA TYR A 333 -10.79 30.43 1.67
C TYR A 333 -11.32 30.57 3.10
N ILE A 334 -12.29 31.47 3.26
CA ILE A 334 -12.96 31.72 4.53
C ILE A 334 -14.02 30.62 4.78
N MET A 335 -14.00 30.10 6.00
CA MET A 335 -14.93 29.10 6.53
C MET A 335 -15.90 29.74 7.54
N PRO A 336 -16.99 29.05 7.91
CA PRO A 336 -17.71 29.38 9.13
C PRO A 336 -16.78 29.41 10.35
N PRO A 337 -17.00 30.28 11.35
CA PRO A 337 -16.12 30.41 12.51
C PRO A 337 -15.84 29.11 13.27
N ALA A 338 -14.58 28.94 13.66
CA ALA A 338 -14.02 27.90 14.52
C ALA A 338 -14.32 26.43 14.13
N GLN A 339 -14.65 26.15 12.86
CA GLN A 339 -14.93 24.79 12.34
C GLN A 339 -13.83 23.75 12.64
N GLY A 340 -12.59 24.19 12.84
CA GLY A 340 -11.52 23.39 13.39
C GLY A 340 -10.55 22.81 12.38
N TRP A 341 -9.55 22.13 12.91
CA TRP A 341 -8.32 21.85 12.17
C TRP A 341 -8.55 20.97 10.94
N PHE A 342 -9.17 19.81 11.15
CA PHE A 342 -9.34 18.78 10.13
C PHE A 342 -10.35 19.19 9.05
N ALA A 343 -11.39 19.95 9.40
CA ALA A 343 -12.29 20.58 8.44
C ALA A 343 -11.54 21.56 7.51
N GLY A 344 -10.70 22.44 8.06
CA GLY A 344 -9.89 23.37 7.28
C GLY A 344 -8.80 22.69 6.44
N ARG A 345 -8.22 21.59 6.93
CA ARG A 345 -7.30 20.76 6.13
C ARG A 345 -7.97 20.22 4.86
N ASN A 346 -9.16 19.64 5.00
CA ASN A 346 -9.93 19.11 3.87
C ASN A 346 -10.27 20.21 2.85
N LEU A 347 -10.74 21.37 3.32
CA LEU A 347 -11.06 22.49 2.44
C LEU A 347 -9.83 22.90 1.62
N ALA A 348 -8.69 23.19 2.26
CA ALA A 348 -7.51 23.65 1.55
C ALA A 348 -6.97 22.61 0.55
N VAL A 349 -6.95 21.32 0.92
CA VAL A 349 -6.52 20.22 0.03
C VAL A 349 -7.50 19.98 -1.13
N SER A 350 -8.80 20.25 -0.95
CA SER A 350 -9.79 20.16 -2.04
C SER A 350 -9.53 21.15 -3.19
N GLN A 351 -8.75 22.21 -2.95
CA GLN A 351 -8.46 23.29 -3.91
C GLN A 351 -7.05 23.14 -4.54
N VAL A 352 -6.32 22.07 -4.20
CA VAL A 352 -5.02 21.72 -4.78
C VAL A 352 -5.24 21.04 -6.14
N THR A 353 -4.55 21.56 -7.16
CA THR A 353 -4.56 21.03 -8.53
C THR A 353 -3.25 20.34 -8.92
N THR A 354 -2.18 20.53 -8.14
CA THR A 354 -0.85 19.93 -8.34
C THR A 354 -0.80 18.49 -7.81
N LYS A 355 0.12 17.66 -8.33
CA LYS A 355 0.30 16.24 -7.92
C LYS A 355 0.57 16.09 -6.43
N TYR A 356 1.34 17.03 -5.87
CA TYR A 356 1.68 17.10 -4.47
C TYR A 356 1.24 18.43 -3.85
N PHE A 357 1.11 18.44 -2.52
CA PHE A 357 1.05 19.65 -1.72
C PHE A 357 1.96 19.54 -0.49
N LEU A 358 2.46 20.68 -0.03
CA LEU A 358 3.25 20.79 1.20
C LEU A 358 2.35 21.34 2.31
N TRP A 359 2.14 20.56 3.38
CA TRP A 359 1.48 21.07 4.57
C TRP A 359 2.46 21.85 5.46
N VAL A 360 2.07 23.07 5.85
CA VAL A 360 2.75 23.89 6.86
C VAL A 360 1.73 24.50 7.83
N ASP A 361 2.06 24.57 9.12
CA ASP A 361 1.25 25.32 10.10
C ASP A 361 1.59 26.83 10.03
N ASP A 362 0.63 27.71 10.35
CA ASP A 362 0.74 29.16 10.08
C ASP A 362 1.88 29.90 10.82
N ASP A 363 2.47 29.31 11.86
CA ASP A 363 3.58 29.84 12.66
C ASP A 363 4.95 29.21 12.35
N PHE A 364 5.08 28.59 11.19
CA PHE A 364 6.36 28.16 10.60
C PHE A 364 7.12 29.30 9.93
N LEU A 365 8.38 29.04 9.59
CA LEU A 365 9.29 29.96 8.90
C LEU A 365 10.13 29.17 7.89
N PHE A 366 10.11 29.58 6.63
CA PHE A 366 10.99 29.03 5.59
C PHE A 366 12.42 29.55 5.75
N SER A 367 13.39 28.66 5.56
CA SER A 367 14.81 28.99 5.55
C SER A 367 15.54 28.26 4.42
N GLU A 368 16.85 28.47 4.29
CA GLU A 368 17.68 27.84 3.24
C GLU A 368 17.63 26.31 3.27
N LYS A 369 17.26 25.72 4.42
CA LYS A 369 17.10 24.27 4.64
C LYS A 369 15.73 23.72 4.24
N THR A 370 14.77 24.59 3.91
CA THR A 370 13.41 24.22 3.53
C THR A 370 13.32 23.95 2.03
N LYS A 371 13.97 22.88 1.56
CA LYS A 371 14.01 22.49 0.14
C LYS A 371 12.86 21.56 -0.24
N ILE A 372 11.83 22.12 -0.87
CA ILE A 372 10.65 21.38 -1.36
C ILE A 372 11.07 20.33 -2.41
N GLU A 373 12.07 20.66 -3.23
CA GLU A 373 12.61 19.82 -4.31
C GLU A 373 13.11 18.47 -3.79
N ARG A 374 13.68 18.43 -2.57
CA ARG A 374 14.18 17.21 -1.94
C ARG A 374 13.06 16.28 -1.49
N PHE A 375 11.90 16.81 -1.10
CA PHE A 375 10.72 15.97 -0.87
C PHE A 375 10.19 15.39 -2.19
N VAL A 376 10.12 16.20 -3.25
CA VAL A 376 9.67 15.73 -4.57
C VAL A 376 10.61 14.66 -5.14
N GLU A 377 11.92 14.85 -5.03
CA GLU A 377 12.96 13.86 -5.40
C GLU A 377 12.71 12.48 -4.77
N VAL A 378 12.45 12.45 -3.44
CA VAL A 378 12.14 11.20 -2.72
C VAL A 378 10.80 10.58 -3.16
N MET A 379 9.75 11.39 -3.35
CA MET A 379 8.42 10.93 -3.78
C MET A 379 8.39 10.42 -5.23
N GLU A 380 9.18 11.01 -6.11
CA GLU A 380 9.32 10.62 -7.52
C GLU A 380 10.20 9.37 -7.69
N ALA A 381 11.20 9.19 -6.82
CA ALA A 381 12.11 8.05 -6.83
C ALA A 381 11.56 6.81 -6.12
N VAL A 382 10.57 6.95 -5.23
CA VAL A 382 9.82 5.84 -4.61
C VAL A 382 8.33 6.00 -4.91
N PRO A 383 7.84 5.59 -6.10
CA PRO A 383 6.49 5.91 -6.58
C PRO A 383 5.33 5.35 -5.75
N GLU A 384 5.61 4.47 -4.79
CA GLU A 384 4.64 3.94 -3.82
C GLU A 384 4.35 4.93 -2.66
N LEU A 385 5.21 5.93 -2.41
CA LEU A 385 5.01 6.89 -1.32
C LEU A 385 3.80 7.80 -1.55
N ASP A 386 3.01 8.02 -0.51
CA ASP A 386 1.93 9.01 -0.50
C ASP A 386 2.21 10.21 0.44
N VAL A 387 3.10 10.06 1.43
CA VAL A 387 3.53 11.14 2.34
C VAL A 387 5.02 11.05 2.69
N VAL A 388 5.73 12.17 2.66
CA VAL A 388 7.09 12.32 3.22
C VAL A 388 7.17 13.52 4.18
N GLY A 389 7.51 13.25 5.45
CA GLY A 389 7.65 14.26 6.49
C GLY A 389 9.10 14.68 6.75
N GLY A 390 9.32 15.97 7.01
CA GLY A 390 10.63 16.53 7.37
C GLY A 390 10.83 16.69 8.88
N SER A 391 11.75 17.58 9.26
CA SER A 391 11.99 17.97 10.65
C SER A 391 11.51 19.40 10.93
N VAL A 392 11.11 19.68 12.18
CA VAL A 392 10.76 21.04 12.65
C VAL A 392 11.82 21.48 13.65
N GLN A 393 12.57 22.54 13.33
CA GLN A 393 13.76 22.97 14.08
C GLN A 393 14.75 21.81 14.36
N GLY A 394 14.96 20.93 13.37
CA GLY A 394 15.82 19.73 13.50
C GLY A 394 15.16 18.52 14.17
N ASN A 395 13.99 18.69 14.81
CA ASN A 395 13.32 17.60 15.55
C ASN A 395 12.48 16.73 14.60
N LYS A 396 12.73 15.42 14.61
CA LYS A 396 11.87 14.43 13.94
C LYS A 396 10.76 13.98 14.89
N PHE A 397 9.53 13.95 14.37
CA PHE A 397 8.32 13.66 15.15
C PHE A 397 7.50 12.51 14.54
N HIS A 398 8.17 11.56 13.89
CA HIS A 398 7.53 10.37 13.34
C HIS A 398 7.10 9.38 14.42
N PHE A 399 6.19 8.49 14.05
CA PHE A 399 5.69 7.42 14.91
C PHE A 399 5.31 6.19 14.09
N SER A 400 5.32 5.03 14.74
CA SER A 400 4.73 3.80 14.22
C SER A 400 3.39 3.56 14.88
N ILE A 401 2.44 3.04 14.12
CA ILE A 401 1.20 2.45 14.60
C ILE A 401 1.36 0.94 14.47
N LEU A 402 1.07 0.22 15.54
CA LEU A 402 0.78 -1.21 15.52
C LEU A 402 -0.73 -1.36 15.69
N TYR A 403 -1.35 -2.17 14.83
CA TYR A 403 -2.76 -2.48 14.86
C TYR A 403 -2.91 -4.00 14.84
N GLU A 404 -3.67 -4.51 15.79
CA GLU A 404 -4.10 -5.91 15.86
C GLU A 404 -5.60 -5.94 15.56
N GLU A 405 -5.95 -6.56 14.44
CA GLU A 405 -7.34 -6.79 14.04
C GLU A 405 -8.03 -7.72 15.06
N GLY A 406 -9.27 -7.39 15.40
CA GLY A 406 -10.03 -8.11 16.42
C GLY A 406 -11.17 -8.94 15.84
N ASP A 407 -11.89 -9.60 16.74
CA ASP A 407 -13.12 -10.33 16.43
C ASP A 407 -14.31 -9.42 16.10
N GLU A 408 -15.34 -10.00 15.49
CA GLU A 408 -16.58 -9.33 15.04
C GLU A 408 -17.49 -8.81 16.18
N ASN A 409 -17.13 -9.01 17.46
CA ASN A 409 -17.94 -8.57 18.60
C ASN A 409 -17.30 -7.38 19.33
N GLU A 410 -16.00 -7.45 19.60
CA GLU A 410 -15.28 -6.43 20.36
C GLU A 410 -14.44 -5.48 19.50
N GLY A 411 -13.95 -5.91 18.32
CA GLY A 411 -13.05 -5.12 17.48
C GLY A 411 -11.58 -5.09 17.91
N GLY A 412 -10.77 -4.29 17.22
CA GLY A 412 -9.31 -4.35 17.26
C GLY A 412 -8.63 -3.53 18.37
N CYS A 413 -7.30 -3.61 18.40
CA CYS A 413 -6.45 -2.91 19.35
C CYS A 413 -5.32 -2.14 18.65
N LEU A 414 -5.05 -0.90 19.08
CA LEU A 414 -4.09 -0.01 18.40
C LEU A 414 -3.08 0.59 19.38
N TYR A 415 -1.78 0.46 19.09
CA TYR A 415 -0.70 1.13 19.81
C TYR A 415 0.07 2.12 18.92
N ARG A 416 -0.03 3.41 19.24
CA ARG A 416 0.71 4.50 18.59
C ARG A 416 1.97 4.80 19.42
N LYS A 417 3.16 4.53 18.85
CA LYS A 417 4.48 4.63 19.50
C LYS A 417 5.31 5.81 18.97
N SER A 418 5.66 6.74 19.85
CA SER A 418 6.54 7.89 19.56
C SER A 418 7.93 7.45 19.11
N GLY A 419 8.48 8.10 18.08
CA GLY A 419 9.80 7.76 17.53
C GLY A 419 9.87 6.37 16.87
N GLY A 420 8.73 5.68 16.74
CA GLY A 420 8.63 4.44 16.00
C GLY A 420 8.90 4.66 14.51
N LYS A 421 9.78 3.83 13.95
CA LYS A 421 10.20 3.84 12.55
C LYS A 421 10.54 2.42 12.10
N PHE A 422 10.48 2.16 10.81
CA PHE A 422 10.83 0.89 10.19
C PHE A 422 12.18 1.03 9.46
N HIS A 423 12.43 0.21 8.43
CA HIS A 423 13.66 0.24 7.64
C HIS A 423 13.81 1.55 6.85
N PRO A 424 15.05 1.92 6.43
CA PRO A 424 15.29 3.03 5.51
C PRO A 424 14.60 2.81 4.15
N LEU A 425 14.41 3.90 3.40
CA LEU A 425 14.02 3.84 2.00
C LEU A 425 15.19 3.33 1.13
N PRO A 426 14.92 2.59 0.03
CA PRO A 426 15.93 2.31 -1.00
C PRO A 426 16.57 3.62 -1.49
N SER A 427 17.90 3.63 -1.62
CA SER A 427 18.72 4.79 -2.04
C SER A 427 18.69 6.04 -1.15
N TYR A 428 17.78 6.17 -0.18
CA TYR A 428 17.65 7.34 0.72
C TYR A 428 17.76 6.94 2.20
N PRO A 429 18.94 6.53 2.70
CA PRO A 429 19.11 6.01 4.05
C PRO A 429 18.82 7.01 5.18
N GLN A 430 18.80 8.31 4.89
CA GLN A 430 18.39 9.37 5.83
C GLN A 430 16.87 9.42 6.05
N CYS A 431 16.10 8.82 5.14
CA CYS A 431 14.65 8.66 5.17
C CYS A 431 14.29 7.26 5.63
N HIS A 432 13.33 7.14 6.57
CA HIS A 432 12.85 5.85 7.07
C HIS A 432 11.34 5.76 6.89
N LEU A 433 10.82 4.56 6.63
CA LEU A 433 9.38 4.33 6.68
C LEU A 433 8.85 4.52 8.11
N ALA A 434 7.64 5.04 8.22
CA ALA A 434 6.90 5.27 9.46
C ALA A 434 5.40 5.03 9.21
N SER A 435 4.57 5.09 10.24
CA SER A 435 3.11 5.11 10.04
C SER A 435 2.57 6.53 9.95
N GLY A 436 3.24 7.51 10.57
CA GLY A 436 2.86 8.92 10.47
C GLY A 436 3.96 9.90 10.88
N VAL A 437 3.71 11.18 10.59
CA VAL A 437 4.63 12.30 10.74
C VAL A 437 3.93 13.53 11.32
N VAL A 438 4.70 14.56 11.71
CA VAL A 438 4.16 15.87 12.16
C VAL A 438 3.72 16.72 10.97
N ASN A 439 3.09 17.86 11.27
CA ASN A 439 2.59 18.91 10.37
C ASN A 439 3.64 19.62 9.50
N PHE A 440 4.73 18.95 9.10
CA PHE A 440 5.62 19.42 8.04
C PHE A 440 5.89 18.25 7.10
N PHE A 441 5.08 18.14 6.05
CA PHE A 441 5.14 17.03 5.10
C PHE A 441 4.73 17.45 3.70
N LEU A 442 5.36 16.83 2.69
CA LEU A 442 4.83 16.78 1.34
C LEU A 442 3.93 15.54 1.22
N ALA A 443 2.74 15.68 0.66
CA ALA A 443 1.82 14.56 0.42
C ALA A 443 1.24 14.61 -0.99
N ARG A 444 0.86 13.43 -1.48
CA ARG A 444 0.20 13.25 -2.78
C ARG A 444 -1.28 13.62 -2.67
N THR A 445 -1.74 14.47 -3.58
CA THR A 445 -3.08 15.07 -3.52
C THR A 445 -4.20 14.03 -3.59
N ASP A 446 -4.10 13.05 -4.50
CA ASP A 446 -5.12 11.99 -4.67
C ASP A 446 -5.22 11.03 -3.47
N ALA A 447 -4.12 10.81 -2.75
CA ALA A 447 -4.09 9.95 -1.57
C ALA A 447 -4.73 10.65 -0.36
N MET A 448 -4.39 11.93 -0.13
CA MET A 448 -5.01 12.75 0.91
C MET A 448 -6.52 12.94 0.68
N GLN A 449 -6.94 13.16 -0.57
CA GLN A 449 -8.37 13.30 -0.91
C GLN A 449 -9.17 11.99 -0.80
N ARG A 450 -8.50 10.82 -0.79
CA ARG A 450 -9.12 9.51 -0.55
C ARG A 450 -9.30 9.21 0.95
N VAL A 451 -8.25 9.35 1.76
CA VAL A 451 -8.32 9.07 3.22
C VAL A 451 -9.07 10.17 3.97
N ARG A 452 -8.73 11.44 3.68
CA ARG A 452 -9.27 12.67 4.28
C ARG A 452 -9.00 12.81 5.78
N PHE A 453 -9.12 14.04 6.27
CA PHE A 453 -9.11 14.35 7.70
C PHE A 453 -10.54 14.28 8.27
N ASP A 454 -10.78 13.67 9.42
CA ASP A 454 -12.13 13.62 10.02
C ASP A 454 -12.55 15.00 10.58
N PRO A 455 -13.55 15.70 10.00
CA PRO A 455 -13.94 17.03 10.46
C PRO A 455 -14.59 17.04 11.85
N LYS A 456 -14.97 15.87 12.42
CA LYS A 456 -15.42 15.78 13.81
C LYS A 456 -14.31 16.12 14.80
N LEU A 457 -13.03 15.93 14.41
CA LEU A 457 -11.87 16.20 15.27
C LEU A 457 -11.43 17.68 15.15
N GLN A 458 -12.22 18.56 15.75
CA GLN A 458 -12.04 20.01 15.63
C GLN A 458 -10.82 20.58 16.37
N ARG A 459 -10.40 19.93 17.47
CA ARG A 459 -9.36 20.42 18.41
C ARG A 459 -8.27 19.39 18.75
N VAL A 460 -8.64 18.12 18.91
CA VAL A 460 -7.71 17.03 19.30
C VAL A 460 -7.51 16.07 18.14
N ALA A 461 -6.48 16.31 17.32
CA ALA A 461 -5.93 15.28 16.43
C ALA A 461 -4.51 15.62 15.95
N HIS A 462 -3.64 14.61 15.89
CA HIS A 462 -2.30 14.65 15.31
C HIS A 462 -1.91 13.34 14.59
N SER A 463 -2.41 12.18 15.04
CA SER A 463 -2.09 10.85 14.50
C SER A 463 -3.26 10.20 13.77
N GLU A 464 -4.47 10.73 13.91
CA GLU A 464 -5.74 10.07 13.60
C GLU A 464 -5.98 9.95 12.10
N PHE A 465 -5.53 10.93 11.31
CA PHE A 465 -5.40 10.82 9.85
C PHE A 465 -4.54 9.62 9.42
N PHE A 466 -3.43 9.38 10.13
CA PHE A 466 -2.51 8.27 9.86
C PHE A 466 -3.02 6.93 10.42
N MET A 467 -4.00 6.95 11.34
CA MET A 467 -4.75 5.77 11.77
C MET A 467 -5.82 5.41 10.73
N ASP A 468 -6.61 6.39 10.28
CA ASP A 468 -7.60 6.21 9.21
C ASP A 468 -6.95 5.81 7.88
N GLY A 469 -5.71 6.27 7.62
CA GLY A 469 -4.92 5.92 6.45
C GLY A 469 -4.03 4.67 6.59
N LEU A 470 -4.08 3.96 7.72
CA LEU A 470 -3.26 2.76 7.93
C LEU A 470 -3.60 1.67 6.89
N GLY A 471 -2.58 1.05 6.30
CA GLY A 471 -2.75 0.11 5.18
C GLY A 471 -3.15 0.75 3.84
N SER A 472 -3.49 2.04 3.82
CA SER A 472 -3.90 2.80 2.61
C SER A 472 -2.89 3.86 2.16
N LEU A 473 -1.94 4.24 3.03
CA LEU A 473 -0.89 5.24 2.76
C LEU A 473 0.49 4.63 3.04
N MET A 474 1.45 4.84 2.13
CA MET A 474 2.87 4.62 2.42
C MET A 474 3.52 5.93 2.87
N VAL A 475 4.15 5.92 4.06
CA VAL A 475 4.63 7.14 4.74
C VAL A 475 6.12 7.03 5.11
N ALA A 476 6.89 8.09 4.84
CA ALA A 476 8.30 8.20 5.20
C ALA A 476 8.62 9.45 6.05
N SER A 477 9.70 9.41 6.81
CA SER A 477 10.28 10.54 7.55
C SER A 477 11.75 10.72 7.22
N CYS A 478 12.07 11.85 6.57
CA CYS A 478 13.41 12.29 6.23
C CYS A 478 13.97 13.24 7.31
N GLY A 479 15.19 13.77 7.12
CA GLY A 479 15.86 14.64 8.12
C GLY A 479 16.80 15.69 7.57
N ASP A 480 16.97 15.68 6.25
CA ASP A 480 17.62 16.67 5.41
C ASP A 480 16.74 17.92 5.25
N VAL A 481 15.45 17.74 4.93
CA VAL A 481 14.51 18.87 4.81
C VAL A 481 14.02 19.33 6.18
N THR A 482 14.20 20.63 6.46
CA THR A 482 13.85 21.25 7.74
C THR A 482 13.05 22.54 7.55
N ILE A 483 12.03 22.73 8.38
CA ILE A 483 11.32 24.00 8.55
C ILE A 483 11.66 24.59 9.93
N ASP A 484 11.75 25.92 10.01
CA ASP A 484 11.90 26.63 11.27
C ASP A 484 10.53 27.05 11.83
N HIS A 485 10.49 27.48 13.11
CA HIS A 485 9.25 27.83 13.80
C HIS A 485 9.42 29.20 14.47
N GLN A 486 8.43 30.08 14.31
CA GLN A 486 8.43 31.43 14.86
C GLN A 486 8.47 31.41 16.41
N PRO A 487 9.18 32.35 17.07
CA PRO A 487 9.37 32.33 18.52
C PRO A 487 8.09 32.67 19.29
N LYS A 488 7.82 31.91 20.38
CA LYS A 488 6.61 32.01 21.21
C LYS A 488 6.69 33.11 22.28
N THR A 489 7.04 34.32 21.83
CA THR A 489 7.10 35.57 22.63
C THR A 489 5.73 35.94 23.24
N ALA A 490 5.69 36.96 24.10
CA ALA A 490 4.41 37.47 24.62
C ALA A 490 3.59 38.17 23.54
N GLU A 491 4.24 38.98 22.70
CA GLU A 491 3.64 39.76 21.59
C GLU A 491 3.00 38.88 20.49
N ASN A 492 3.51 37.64 20.35
CA ASN A 492 3.02 36.63 19.42
C ASN A 492 1.88 35.77 20.01
N ARG A 493 1.44 35.99 21.25
CA ARG A 493 0.32 35.25 21.86
C ARG A 493 -0.99 36.01 21.67
N ASN A 494 -1.96 35.37 21.03
CA ASN A 494 -3.34 35.82 21.03
C ASN A 494 -4.10 35.15 22.21
N PRO A 495 -4.58 35.91 23.23
CA PRO A 495 -5.28 35.32 24.37
C PRO A 495 -6.60 34.61 24.01
N THR A 496 -7.28 35.04 22.94
CA THR A 496 -8.49 34.38 22.44
C THR A 496 -8.13 33.06 21.76
N TYR A 497 -7.10 33.03 20.90
CA TYR A 497 -6.59 31.79 20.30
C TYR A 497 -6.24 30.71 21.33
N ASN A 498 -5.58 31.11 22.43
CA ASN A 498 -5.17 30.19 23.49
C ASN A 498 -6.35 29.43 24.13
N LYS A 499 -7.56 30.02 24.17
CA LYS A 499 -8.79 29.35 24.65
C LYS A 499 -9.23 28.17 23.77
N PHE A 500 -8.89 28.19 22.49
CA PHE A 500 -9.18 27.11 21.54
C PHE A 500 -8.01 26.13 21.37
N ARG A 501 -6.76 26.57 21.67
CA ARG A 501 -5.56 25.74 21.52
C ARG A 501 -5.38 24.70 22.64
N SER A 502 -5.99 24.93 23.80
CA SER A 502 -6.04 23.99 24.92
C SER A 502 -7.42 23.29 24.95
N PRO A 503 -7.55 22.07 24.41
CA PRO A 503 -8.80 21.33 24.38
C PRO A 503 -9.27 20.94 25.80
N GLY A 504 -10.58 20.79 25.97
CA GLY A 504 -11.18 20.32 27.21
C GLY A 504 -11.10 18.79 27.34
N ARG A 505 -11.37 18.27 28.55
CA ARG A 505 -11.48 16.81 28.77
C ARG A 505 -12.47 16.17 27.79
N ASN A 506 -13.60 16.84 27.55
CA ASN A 506 -14.67 16.37 26.68
C ASN A 506 -14.20 16.13 25.23
N ASP A 507 -13.27 16.93 24.69
CA ASP A 507 -12.70 16.69 23.36
C ASP A 507 -11.89 15.38 23.31
N GLY A 508 -11.19 15.06 24.40
CA GLY A 508 -10.44 13.81 24.57
C GLY A 508 -11.35 12.60 24.70
N GLU A 509 -12.36 12.66 25.56
CA GLU A 509 -13.35 11.58 25.74
C GLU A 509 -14.14 11.33 24.44
N PHE A 510 -14.59 12.39 23.75
CA PHE A 510 -15.27 12.29 22.45
C PHE A 510 -14.38 11.64 21.38
N LYS A 511 -13.07 11.94 21.36
CA LYS A 511 -12.13 11.29 20.44
C LYS A 511 -12.00 9.79 20.72
N LEU A 512 -11.99 9.36 21.99
CA LEU A 512 -11.97 7.94 22.34
C LEU A 512 -13.28 7.24 21.94
N GLN A 513 -14.43 7.88 22.15
CA GLN A 513 -15.74 7.38 21.68
C GLN A 513 -15.79 7.27 20.14
N LEU A 514 -15.21 8.24 19.43
CA LEU A 514 -15.10 8.20 17.97
C LEU A 514 -14.21 7.04 17.50
N HIS A 515 -13.07 6.80 18.15
CA HIS A 515 -12.21 5.65 17.84
C HIS A 515 -12.91 4.31 18.04
N PHE A 516 -13.64 4.15 19.16
CA PHE A 516 -14.40 2.93 19.45
C PHE A 516 -15.38 2.59 18.31
N PHE A 517 -16.20 3.56 17.89
CA PHE A 517 -17.22 3.33 16.87
C PHE A 517 -16.68 3.33 15.43
N LYS A 518 -15.85 4.31 15.07
CA LYS A 518 -15.42 4.53 13.67
C LYS A 518 -14.29 3.60 13.24
N ASN A 519 -13.29 3.41 14.11
CA ASN A 519 -12.12 2.58 13.81
C ASN A 519 -12.31 1.13 14.31
N TYR A 520 -13.48 0.81 14.88
CA TYR A 520 -13.86 -0.48 15.47
C TYR A 520 -12.79 -1.02 16.43
N LEU A 521 -12.49 -0.23 17.48
CA LEU A 521 -11.41 -0.49 18.44
C LEU A 521 -11.92 -0.71 19.87
N LYS A 522 -11.63 -1.87 20.47
CA LYS A 522 -11.79 -2.08 21.93
C LYS A 522 -10.70 -1.42 22.75
N CYS A 523 -9.48 -1.26 22.21
CA CYS A 523 -8.41 -0.60 22.95
C CYS A 523 -7.52 0.31 22.08
N ILE A 524 -7.06 1.40 22.67
CA ILE A 524 -6.06 2.28 22.08
C ILE A 524 -5.04 2.76 23.12
N ARG A 525 -3.76 2.63 22.80
CA ARG A 525 -2.63 3.09 23.63
C ARG A 525 -1.81 4.13 22.89
N TYR A 526 -1.39 5.15 23.62
CA TYR A 526 -0.43 6.16 23.18
C TYR A 526 0.86 6.03 23.98
N GLY A 527 1.99 6.20 23.30
CA GLY A 527 3.36 6.24 23.83
C GLY A 527 4.31 6.70 22.75
#